data_AF-A0A2E9A7T5-F1
#
_entry.id   AF-A0A2E9A7T5-F1
#
_cell.length_a   1.000
_cell.length_b   1.000
_cell.length_c   1.000
_cell.angle_alpha   90.00
_cell.angle_beta   90.00
_cell.angle_gamma   90.00
#
_symmetry.space_group_name_H-M   'P 1'
#
loop_
_entity.id
_entity.type
_entity.pdbx_description
1 polymer ?
#
loop_
_entity_poly.entity_id
_entity_poly.type
_entity_poly.pdbx_seq_one_letter_code
_entity_poly.pdbx_strand_id
1 'polypeptide(L)' 'MTHGVLLLDGGLGQELIRRSPSPAHHHWSLQVMLEEPDLVAEVHRDFCDAG' A
#
# COMPACT_ATOMS: atom_id res chain seq x y z
N MET A 1 23.02 18.99 17.34
CA MET A 1 22.01 17.92 17.40
C MET A 1 21.69 17.53 15.97
N THR A 2 21.93 16.27 15.58
CA THR A 2 21.51 15.77 14.27
C THR A 2 20.00 15.56 14.30
N HIS A 3 19.28 16.25 13.43
CA HIS A 3 17.85 16.01 13.24
C HIS A 3 17.72 14.78 12.34
N GLY A 4 17.05 13.74 12.82
CA GLY A 4 16.77 12.54 12.02
C GLY A 4 15.81 12.84 10.88
N VAL A 5 15.95 12.11 9.78
CA VAL A 5 14.98 12.10 8.68
C VAL A 5 14.05 10.91 8.90
N LEU A 6 12.73 11.16 8.86
CA LEU A 6 11.71 10.12 8.81
C LEU A 6 11.22 10.01 7.37
N LEU A 7 11.36 8.82 6.77
CA LEU A 7 10.73 8.50 5.50
C LEU A 7 9.33 7.96 5.77
N LEU A 8 8.38 8.38 4.94
CA LEU A 8 7.01 7.86 4.94
C LEU A 8 6.85 6.97 3.70
N ASP A 9 5.73 6.26 3.66
CA ASP A 9 5.37 5.42 2.53
C ASP A 9 5.04 6.24 1.26
N GLY A 10 4.80 5.53 0.17
CA GLY A 10 4.42 6.10 -1.12
C GLY A 10 2.94 5.89 -1.46
N GLY A 11 2.65 5.71 -2.75
CA GLY A 11 1.28 5.58 -3.26
C GLY A 11 0.65 4.20 -3.05
N LEU A 12 0.19 3.90 -1.83
CA LEU A 12 -0.48 2.62 -1.49
C LEU A 12 -1.59 2.25 -2.49
N GLY A 13 -2.53 3.16 -2.75
CA GLY A 13 -3.68 2.87 -3.62
C GLY A 13 -3.29 2.56 -5.07
N GLN A 14 -2.25 3.20 -5.59
CA GLN A 14 -1.75 2.93 -6.94
C GLN A 14 -1.16 1.52 -7.03
N GLU A 15 -0.40 1.13 -6.01
CA GLU A 15 0.17 -0.22 -5.93
C GLU A 15 -0.92 -1.28 -5.77
N LEU A 16 -1.94 -1.05 -4.94
CA LEU A 16 -3.06 -1.97 -4.80
C LEU A 16 -3.86 -2.13 -6.09
N ILE A 17 -4.20 -1.02 -6.79
CA ILE A 17 -4.90 -1.08 -8.08
C ILE A 17 -4.05 -1.80 -9.14
N ARG A 18 -2.72 -1.67 -9.09
CA ARG A 18 -1.80 -2.31 -10.03
C ARG A 18 -1.63 -3.80 -9.79
N ARG A 19 -1.66 -4.24 -8.52
CA ARG A 19 -1.35 -5.61 -8.11
C ARG A 19 -2.57 -6.49 -7.89
N SER A 20 -3.70 -5.92 -7.50
CA SER A 20 -4.96 -6.66 -7.36
C SER A 20 -5.40 -7.18 -8.74
N PRO A 21 -5.85 -8.45 -8.85
CA PRO A 21 -6.45 -8.98 -10.07
C PRO A 21 -7.86 -8.43 -10.33
N SER A 22 -8.46 -7.77 -9.32
CA SER A 22 -9.81 -7.22 -9.42
C SER A 22 -9.82 -5.93 -10.25
N PRO A 23 -10.89 -5.66 -11.02
CA PRO A 23 -11.02 -4.41 -11.75
C PRO A 23 -10.96 -3.20 -10.81
N ALA A 24 -10.30 -2.12 -11.27
CA ALA A 24 -10.24 -0.89 -10.51
C ALA A 24 -11.65 -0.37 -10.19
N HIS A 25 -11.90 -0.12 -8.90
CA HIS A 25 -13.19 0.31 -8.39
C HIS A 25 -13.08 1.64 -7.65
N HIS A 26 -14.14 2.45 -7.65
CA HIS A 26 -14.15 3.75 -6.97
C HIS A 26 -13.98 3.63 -5.44
N HIS A 27 -14.37 2.49 -4.88
CA HIS A 27 -14.13 2.09 -3.48
C HIS A 27 -12.95 1.12 -3.31
N TRP A 28 -11.89 1.29 -4.12
CA TRP A 28 -10.72 0.41 -4.13
C TRP A 28 -10.20 0.05 -2.73
N SER A 29 -10.10 1.02 -1.82
CA SER A 29 -9.51 0.81 -0.49
C SER A 29 -10.34 -0.13 0.35
N LEU A 30 -11.66 0.03 0.30
CA LEU A 30 -12.62 -0.76 1.06
C LEU A 30 -12.71 -2.18 0.50
N GLN A 31 -12.74 -2.29 -0.83
CA GLN A 31 -12.82 -3.59 -1.50
C GLN A 31 -11.55 -4.43 -1.28
N VAL A 32 -10.37 -3.86 -1.54
CA VAL A 32 -9.11 -4.60 -1.37
C VAL A 32 -8.87 -4.94 0.11
N MET A 33 -9.24 -4.06 1.04
CA MET A 33 -9.14 -4.38 2.47
C MET A 33 -10.07 -5.53 2.89
N LEU A 34 -11.26 -5.64 2.28
CA LEU A 34 -12.23 -6.68 2.59
C LEU A 34 -11.88 -8.02 1.92
N GLU A 35 -11.42 -7.99 0.67
CA GLU A 35 -11.25 -9.16 -0.19
C GLU A 35 -9.81 -9.69 -0.20
N GLU A 36 -8.82 -8.80 -0.10
CA GLU A 36 -7.39 -9.11 -0.25
C GLU A 36 -6.52 -8.42 0.84
N PRO A 37 -6.84 -8.58 2.14
CA PRO A 37 -6.11 -7.89 3.22
C PRO A 37 -4.62 -8.21 3.25
N ASP A 38 -4.23 -9.42 2.85
CA ASP A 38 -2.82 -9.84 2.78
C ASP A 38 -2.04 -9.02 1.73
N LEU A 39 -2.68 -8.67 0.60
CA LEU A 39 -2.06 -7.80 -0.41
C LEU A 39 -1.78 -6.41 0.17
N VAL A 40 -2.67 -5.90 1.03
CA VAL A 40 -2.44 -4.60 1.69
C VAL A 40 -1.27 -4.66 2.67
N ALA A 41 -1.18 -5.73 3.45
CA ALA A 41 -0.05 -5.96 4.34
C ALA A 41 1.28 -6.10 3.56
N GLU A 42 1.27 -6.78 2.42
CA GLU A 42 2.43 -6.93 1.54
C GLU A 42 2.91 -5.58 1.00
N VAL A 43 2.01 -4.75 0.48
CA VAL A 43 2.42 -3.43 -0.05
C VAL A 43 2.98 -2.52 1.05
N HIS A 44 2.42 -2.55 2.26
CA HIS A 44 3.01 -1.83 3.39
C HIS A 44 4.40 -2.39 3.76
N ARG A 45 4.58 -3.71 3.72
CA ARG A 45 5.89 -4.35 3.95
C ARG A 45 6.92 -3.87 2.93
N ASP A 46 6.56 -3.81 1.65
CA ASP A 46 7.44 -3.33 0.59
C ASP A 46 7.93 -1.90 0.82
N PHE A 47 7.07 -1.01 1.35
CA PHE A 47 7.50 0.35 1.71
C PHE A 47 8.48 0.34 2.89
N CYS A 48 8.22 -0.44 3.94
CA CYS A 48 9.16 -0.57 5.06
C CYS A 48 10.51 -1.15 4.63
N ASP A 49 10.52 -2.10 3.69
CA ASP A 49 11.74 -2.72 3.18
C ASP A 49 12.51 -1.77 2.23
N ALA A 50 11.84 -0.75 1.69
CA ALA A 50 12.44 0.30 0.88
C ALA A 50 13.10 1.44 1.68
N GLY A 51 12.76 1.59 2.97
CA GLY A 51 13.39 2.55 3.92
C GLY A 51 12.41 3.50 4.59
#